data_AF-A0A6C0BCK5-F1
#
_entry.id   AF-A0A6C0BCK5-F1
#
_cell.length_a   1.000
_cell.length_b   1.000
_cell.length_c   1.000
_cell.angle_alpha   90.00
_cell.angle_beta   90.00
_cell.angle_gamma   90.00
#
_symmetry.space_group_name_H-M   'P 1'
#
loop_
_entity.id
_entity.type
_entity.pdbx_description
1 polymer ?
#
loop_
_entity_poly.entity_id
_entity_poly.type
_entity_poly.pdbx_seq_one_letter_code
_entity_poly.pdbx_strand_id
1 'polypeptide(L)'
;MTFKKTASSPLEIQLQQIASNYGFSPKVLSVNGLVFEMEDLAAFSLADKYGDKIDDIPDMIWDEIIRILSALYEVEGIEYIDITPYNFIETQGKVWIIDFGHAFYTTEAKKPTNWFLREVLDSNEKGWNPDFA
;
A
#
# COMPACT_ATOMS: atom_id res chain seq x y z
N MET A 1 20.41 0.42 4.38
CA MET A 1 20.58 0.83 2.96
C MET A 1 19.40 1.72 2.60
N THR A 2 19.41 2.39 1.46
CA THR A 2 18.32 3.29 1.03
C THR A 2 17.85 2.91 -0.35
N PHE A 3 16.54 2.93 -0.56
CA PHE A 3 15.92 2.76 -1.87
C PHE A 3 15.53 4.14 -2.42
N LYS A 4 15.88 4.42 -3.68
CA LYS A 4 15.54 5.68 -4.35
C LYS A 4 14.42 5.44 -5.35
N LYS A 5 13.37 6.26 -5.28
CA LYS A 5 12.23 6.23 -6.18
C LYS A 5 11.97 7.60 -6.77
N THR A 6 11.46 7.63 -8.00
CA THR A 6 10.88 8.83 -8.60
C THR A 6 9.36 8.71 -8.54
N ALA A 7 8.72 9.59 -7.78
CA ALA A 7 7.26 9.67 -7.70
C ALA A 7 6.66 10.20 -9.00
N SER A 8 5.44 9.76 -9.27
CA SER A 8 4.57 10.30 -10.32
C SER A 8 4.07 11.72 -10.01
N SER A 9 3.94 12.06 -8.72
CA SER A 9 3.39 13.33 -8.25
C SER A 9 3.86 13.70 -6.84
N PRO A 10 3.73 14.97 -6.42
CA PRO A 10 3.97 15.35 -5.02
C PRO A 10 2.99 14.69 -4.05
N LEU A 11 1.78 14.34 -4.52
CA LEU A 11 0.76 13.66 -3.72
C LEU A 11 1.25 12.28 -3.29
N GLU A 12 1.84 11.50 -4.20
CA GLU A 12 2.40 10.18 -3.88
C GLU A 12 3.41 10.25 -2.72
N ILE A 13 4.32 11.24 -2.75
CA ILE A 13 5.31 11.44 -1.68
C ILE A 13 4.61 11.78 -0.36
N GLN A 14 3.59 12.64 -0.40
CA GLN A 14 2.80 12.99 0.77
C GLN A 14 2.11 11.76 1.38
N LEU A 15 1.43 10.96 0.56
CA LEU A 15 0.71 9.77 1.02
C LEU A 15 1.66 8.72 1.59
N GLN A 16 2.83 8.54 0.97
CA GLN A 16 3.89 7.68 1.51
C GLN A 16 4.38 8.17 2.88
N GLN A 17 4.61 9.47 3.06
CA GLN A 17 5.02 10.04 4.34
C GLN A 17 3.97 9.83 5.43
N ILE A 18 2.68 10.01 5.10
CA ILE A 18 1.57 9.74 6.03
C ILE A 18 1.58 8.27 6.43
N ALA A 19 1.54 7.35 5.46
CA ALA A 19 1.57 5.92 5.73
C ALA A 19 2.81 5.49 6.53
N SER A 20 3.96 6.12 6.29
CA SER A 20 5.18 5.89 7.05
C SER A 20 5.06 6.29 8.53
N ASN A 21 4.35 7.37 8.85
CA ASN A 21 4.11 7.78 10.24
C ASN A 21 3.28 6.75 11.02
N TYR A 22 2.41 6.01 10.35
CA TYR A 22 1.68 4.86 10.93
C TYR A 22 2.50 3.56 10.94
N GLY A 23 3.69 3.58 10.34
CA GLY A 23 4.50 2.40 10.13
C GLY A 23 3.95 1.44 9.09
N PHE A 24 3.08 1.89 8.18
CA PHE A 24 2.56 1.06 7.08
C PHE A 24 3.46 1.09 5.85
N SER A 25 4.44 1.98 5.83
CA SER A 25 5.35 2.18 4.70
C SER A 25 6.78 2.49 5.19
N PRO A 26 7.83 2.16 4.42
CA PRO A 26 9.21 2.49 4.79
C PRO A 26 9.39 3.98 5.04
N LYS A 27 10.30 4.33 5.95
CA LYS A 27 10.56 5.72 6.30
C LYS A 27 11.10 6.51 5.11
N VAL A 28 10.46 7.63 4.79
CA VAL A 28 11.01 8.60 3.83
C VAL A 28 12.13 9.38 4.52
N LEU A 29 13.34 9.29 3.96
CA LEU A 29 14.57 9.84 4.53
C LEU A 29 14.93 11.19 3.91
N SER A 30 14.71 11.35 2.61
CA SER A 30 14.99 12.59 1.89
C SER A 30 14.05 12.77 0.68
N VAL A 31 13.79 14.01 0.30
CA VAL A 31 12.97 14.38 -0.87
C VAL A 31 13.68 15.50 -1.62
N ASN A 32 13.83 15.35 -2.93
CA ASN A 32 14.36 16.34 -3.86
C ASN A 32 13.50 16.38 -5.14
N GLY A 33 12.56 17.33 -5.20
CA GLY A 33 11.55 17.35 -6.26
C GLY A 33 10.65 16.12 -6.17
N LEU A 34 10.57 15.34 -7.26
CA LEU A 34 9.83 14.08 -7.29
C LEU A 34 10.68 12.86 -6.92
N VAL A 35 11.99 13.04 -6.72
CA VAL A 35 12.87 11.95 -6.30
C VAL A 35 12.90 11.90 -4.79
N PHE A 36 12.62 10.74 -4.21
CA PHE A 36 12.67 10.53 -2.77
C PHE A 36 13.42 9.25 -2.42
N GLU A 37 14.07 9.26 -1.26
CA GLU A 37 14.80 8.12 -0.71
C GLU A 37 14.05 7.60 0.51
N MET A 38 13.91 6.28 0.59
CA MET A 38 13.28 5.60 1.71
C MET A 38 14.19 4.53 2.29
N GLU A 39 13.89 4.09 3.51
CA GLU A 39 14.52 2.92 4.12
C GLU A 39 14.38 1.71 3.20
N ASP A 40 15.50 1.04 2.92
CA ASP A 40 15.49 -0.24 2.22
C ASP A 40 15.26 -1.37 3.23
N LEU A 41 14.12 -2.05 3.09
CA LEU A 41 13.74 -3.18 3.94
C LEU A 41 14.51 -4.47 3.62
N ALA A 42 15.32 -4.49 2.55
CA ALA A 42 16.09 -5.64 2.09
C ALA A 42 15.25 -6.92 1.95
N ALA A 43 14.03 -6.77 1.43
CA ALA A 43 13.05 -7.83 1.28
C ALA A 43 12.37 -7.77 -0.09
N PHE A 44 11.85 -8.92 -0.52
CA PHE A 44 11.15 -9.07 -1.78
C PHE A 44 9.67 -8.67 -1.67
N SER A 45 9.06 -8.31 -2.81
CA SER A 45 7.61 -8.13 -2.90
C SER A 45 6.87 -9.43 -2.55
N LEU A 46 5.58 -9.35 -2.24
CA LEU A 46 4.76 -10.57 -2.05
C LEU A 46 4.74 -11.40 -3.34
N ALA A 47 4.70 -10.75 -4.51
CA ALA A 47 4.75 -11.42 -5.81
C ALA A 47 6.01 -12.26 -5.97
N ASP A 48 7.18 -11.68 -5.66
CA ASP A 48 8.47 -12.38 -5.78
C ASP A 48 8.64 -13.47 -4.71
N LYS A 49 8.03 -13.29 -3.52
CA LYS A 49 8.20 -14.19 -2.38
C LYS A 49 7.24 -15.37 -2.38
N TYR A 50 5.98 -15.13 -2.72
CA TYR A 50 4.89 -16.11 -2.62
C TYR A 50 4.22 -16.38 -3.98
N GLY A 51 4.31 -15.45 -4.94
CA GLY A 51 3.58 -15.50 -6.20
C GLY A 51 2.40 -14.54 -6.23
N ASP A 52 1.60 -14.62 -7.28
CA ASP A 52 0.45 -13.75 -7.54
C ASP A 52 -0.91 -14.40 -7.24
N LYS A 53 -0.95 -15.70 -6.97
CA LYS A 53 -2.20 -16.39 -6.62
C LYS A 53 -2.62 -16.06 -5.19
N ILE A 54 -3.90 -15.77 -5.01
CA ILE A 54 -4.49 -15.44 -3.71
C ILE A 54 -4.21 -16.54 -2.67
N ASP A 55 -4.34 -17.80 -3.08
CA ASP A 55 -4.14 -18.98 -2.21
C ASP A 55 -2.68 -19.21 -1.79
N ASP A 56 -1.71 -18.60 -2.50
CA ASP A 56 -0.29 -18.72 -2.16
C ASP A 56 0.10 -17.72 -1.04
N ILE A 57 -0.76 -16.74 -0.75
CA ILE A 57 -0.54 -15.72 0.28
C ILE A 57 -1.12 -16.17 1.64
N PRO A 58 -0.32 -16.23 2.71
CA PRO A 58 -0.81 -16.54 4.04
C PRO A 58 -1.92 -15.60 4.53
N ASP A 59 -2.95 -16.15 5.18
CA ASP A 59 -4.09 -15.40 5.71
C ASP A 59 -3.69 -14.23 6.61
N MET A 60 -2.67 -14.39 7.44
CA MET A 60 -2.19 -13.32 8.32
C MET A 60 -1.66 -12.10 7.54
N ILE A 61 -1.16 -12.29 6.32
CA ILE A 61 -0.75 -11.19 5.44
C ILE A 61 -1.97 -10.46 4.92
N TRP A 62 -3.02 -11.18 4.51
CA TRP A 62 -4.28 -10.59 4.09
C TRP A 62 -4.94 -9.77 5.20
N ASP A 63 -5.01 -10.33 6.41
CA ASP A 63 -5.57 -9.65 7.58
C ASP A 63 -4.82 -8.33 7.84
N GLU A 64 -3.50 -8.33 7.70
CA GLU A 64 -2.68 -7.13 7.86
C GLU A 64 -2.86 -6.12 6.71
N ILE A 65 -2.96 -6.58 5.46
CA ILE A 65 -3.29 -5.71 4.30
C ILE A 65 -4.62 -5.02 4.54
N ILE A 66 -5.69 -5.76 4.87
CA ILE A 66 -7.02 -5.20 5.12
C ILE A 66 -6.99 -4.20 6.28
N ARG A 67 -6.26 -4.51 7.36
CA ARG A 67 -6.08 -3.59 8.50
C ARG A 67 -5.40 -2.29 8.08
N ILE A 68 -4.36 -2.36 7.24
CA ILE A 68 -3.66 -1.17 6.73
C ILE A 68 -4.59 -0.34 5.84
N LEU A 69 -5.27 -0.98 4.88
CA LEU A 69 -6.19 -0.31 3.95
C LEU A 69 -7.34 0.37 4.70
N SER A 70 -7.90 -0.30 5.70
CA SER A 70 -8.94 0.25 6.57
C SER A 70 -8.44 1.49 7.30
N ALA A 71 -7.25 1.44 7.90
CA ALA A 71 -6.69 2.58 8.62
C ALA A 71 -6.39 3.77 7.69
N LEU A 72 -5.85 3.52 6.49
CA LEU A 72 -5.62 4.57 5.48
C LEU A 72 -6.93 5.25 5.09
N TYR A 73 -7.98 4.48 4.84
CA TYR A 73 -9.28 5.03 4.46
C TYR A 73 -9.99 5.75 5.62
N GLU A 74 -10.16 5.08 6.76
CA GLU A 74 -11.00 5.57 7.86
C GLU A 74 -10.37 6.75 8.62
N VAL A 75 -9.04 6.78 8.74
CA VAL A 75 -8.33 7.81 9.53
C VAL A 75 -7.87 8.96 8.66
N GLU A 76 -7.30 8.67 7.49
CA GLU A 76 -6.67 9.67 6.62
C GLU A 76 -7.51 10.00 5.39
N GLY A 77 -8.60 9.27 5.13
CA GLY A 77 -9.40 9.44 3.92
C GLY A 77 -8.65 9.03 2.66
N ILE A 78 -7.66 8.14 2.75
CA ILE A 78 -6.83 7.72 1.62
C ILE A 78 -7.43 6.46 1.00
N GLU A 79 -7.77 6.53 -0.29
CA GLU A 79 -8.10 5.37 -1.09
C GLU A 79 -6.84 4.81 -1.74
N TYR A 80 -6.42 3.65 -1.25
CA TYR A 80 -5.34 2.86 -1.82
C TYR A 80 -5.93 1.78 -2.73
N ILE A 81 -5.84 1.98 -4.04
CA ILE A 81 -6.58 1.17 -5.02
C ILE A 81 -5.71 0.16 -5.78
N ASP A 82 -4.40 0.40 -5.87
CA ASP A 82 -3.47 -0.49 -6.58
C ASP A 82 -3.04 -1.64 -5.67
N ILE A 83 -4.03 -2.45 -5.31
CA ILE A 83 -3.91 -3.60 -4.41
C ILE A 83 -3.38 -4.77 -5.25
N THR A 84 -2.07 -4.83 -5.44
CA THR A 84 -1.38 -5.89 -6.19
C THR A 84 -0.22 -6.45 -5.38
N PRO A 85 0.19 -7.72 -5.58
CA PRO A 85 1.24 -8.35 -4.76
C PRO A 85 2.62 -7.69 -4.94
N TYR A 86 2.80 -6.87 -5.97
CA TYR A 86 4.02 -6.13 -6.26
C TYR A 86 4.23 -4.93 -5.33
N ASN A 87 3.14 -4.34 -4.82
CA ASN A 87 3.18 -3.12 -4.01
C ASN A 87 3.30 -3.38 -2.51
N PHE A 88 3.29 -4.65 -2.10
CA PHE A 88 3.44 -5.06 -0.72
C PHE A 88 4.72 -5.87 -0.51
N ILE A 89 5.34 -5.69 0.66
CA ILE A 89 6.45 -6.50 1.15
C ILE A 89 6.05 -7.08 2.50
N GLU A 90 6.38 -8.35 2.75
CA GLU A 90 6.36 -8.92 4.11
C GLU A 90 7.77 -9.29 4.56
N THR A 91 8.15 -8.70 5.69
CA THR A 91 9.41 -9.01 6.36
C THR A 91 9.23 -8.92 7.88
N GLN A 92 9.85 -9.87 8.59
CA GLN A 92 9.80 -9.95 10.06
C GLN A 92 8.37 -9.98 10.62
N GLY A 93 7.43 -10.60 9.90
CA GLY A 93 6.03 -10.71 10.33
C GLY A 93 5.22 -9.42 10.18
N LYS A 94 5.72 -8.45 9.41
CA LYS A 94 5.07 -7.16 9.16
C LYS A 94 4.93 -6.91 7.66
N VAL A 95 3.75 -6.42 7.27
CA VAL A 95 3.44 -6.01 5.89
C VAL A 95 3.70 -4.50 5.73
N TRP A 96 4.22 -4.13 4.57
CA TRP A 96 4.57 -2.77 4.21
C TRP A 96 4.06 -2.46 2.80
N ILE A 97 3.57 -1.24 2.59
CA ILE A 97 3.27 -0.67 1.28
C ILE A 97 4.48 0.11 0.79
N ILE A 98 4.90 -0.13 -0.46
CA ILE A 98 6.08 0.51 -1.07
C ILE A 98 5.75 1.48 -2.21
N ASP A 99 4.52 1.47 -2.71
CA ASP A 99 4.09 2.34 -3.81
C ASP A 99 2.74 3.00 -3.52
N PHE A 100 2.60 4.30 -3.74
CA PHE A 100 1.37 5.10 -3.58
C PHE A 100 0.98 5.84 -4.87
N GLY A 101 1.54 5.49 -6.04
CA GLY A 101 1.37 6.25 -7.28
C GLY A 101 -0.07 6.37 -7.79
N HIS A 102 -0.94 5.42 -7.40
CA HIS A 102 -2.35 5.40 -7.73
C HIS A 102 -3.28 5.76 -6.57
N ALA A 103 -2.72 6.03 -5.38
CA ALA A 103 -3.51 6.38 -4.22
C ALA A 103 -3.99 7.84 -4.28
N PHE A 104 -5.16 8.12 -3.71
CA PHE A 104 -5.74 9.46 -3.71
C PHE A 104 -6.62 9.69 -2.48
N TYR A 105 -6.94 10.94 -2.16
CA TYR A 105 -7.90 11.25 -1.10
C TYR A 105 -9.33 11.05 -1.58
N THR A 106 -10.15 10.39 -0.77
CA THR A 106 -11.55 10.18 -1.04
C THR A 106 -12.29 11.52 -1.20
N THR A 107 -13.24 11.55 -2.13
CA THR A 107 -14.16 12.67 -2.32
C THR A 107 -15.47 12.45 -1.57
N GLU A 108 -15.71 11.26 -0.99
CA GLU A 108 -16.94 10.87 -0.31
C GLU A 108 -16.67 10.38 1.11
N ALA A 109 -17.34 10.99 2.10
CA ALA A 109 -17.08 10.69 3.52
C ALA A 109 -17.72 9.38 4.05
N LYS A 110 -18.42 8.61 3.21
CA LYS A 110 -19.22 7.45 3.68
C LYS A 110 -18.80 6.10 3.12
N LYS A 111 -18.23 6.06 1.91
CA LYS A 111 -17.77 4.82 1.25
C LYS A 111 -16.61 5.12 0.32
N PRO A 112 -15.67 4.18 0.13
CA PRO A 112 -14.67 4.31 -0.92
C PRO A 112 -15.34 4.48 -2.28
N THR A 113 -14.80 5.36 -3.11
CA THR A 113 -15.27 5.60 -4.48
C THR A 113 -14.85 4.48 -5.42
N ASN A 114 -13.69 3.87 -5.19
CA ASN A 114 -13.25 2.68 -5.91
C ASN A 114 -14.07 1.45 -5.49
N TRP A 115 -14.57 0.71 -6.49
CA TRP A 115 -15.44 -0.44 -6.28
C TRP A 115 -14.73 -1.59 -5.54
N PHE A 116 -13.48 -1.88 -5.92
CA PHE A 116 -12.73 -2.99 -5.37
C PHE A 116 -12.30 -2.71 -3.92
N LEU A 117 -11.77 -1.52 -3.66
CA LEU A 117 -11.46 -1.10 -2.28
C LEU A 117 -12.71 -1.14 -1.41
N ARG A 118 -13.88 -0.75 -1.92
CA ARG A 118 -15.15 -0.87 -1.20
C ARG A 118 -15.47 -2.32 -0.85
N GLU A 119 -15.30 -3.27 -1.77
CA GLU A 119 -15.52 -4.69 -1.48
C GLU A 119 -14.54 -5.22 -0.44
N VAL A 120 -13.25 -4.89 -0.56
CA VAL A 120 -12.23 -5.25 0.44
C VAL A 120 -12.61 -4.75 1.83
N LEU A 121 -13.08 -3.50 1.97
CA LEU A 121 -13.43 -2.93 3.27
C LEU A 121 -14.82 -3.36 3.79
N ASP A 122 -15.82 -3.54 2.93
CA ASP A 122 -17.19 -3.91 3.34
C ASP A 122 -17.30 -5.43 3.66
N SER A 123 -16.56 -6.30 2.97
CA SER A 123 -16.67 -7.76 3.12
C SER A 123 -15.39 -8.49 3.53
N ASN A 124 -14.29 -7.77 3.79
CA ASN A 124 -12.96 -8.37 4.01
C ASN A 124 -12.56 -9.31 2.86
N GLU A 125 -12.91 -8.92 1.63
CA GLU A 125 -12.58 -9.70 0.44
C GLU A 125 -11.05 -9.78 0.28
N LYS A 126 -10.55 -11.00 0.09
CA LYS A 126 -9.13 -11.26 -0.17
C LYS A 126 -8.93 -11.33 -1.67
N GLY A 127 -8.17 -10.39 -2.21
CA GLY A 127 -7.88 -10.40 -3.63
C GLY A 127 -6.98 -9.27 -4.06
N TRP A 128 -6.56 -9.37 -5.31
CA TRP A 128 -5.85 -8.30 -6.01
C TRP A 128 -6.83 -7.51 -6.86
N ASN A 129 -6.65 -6.21 -6.93
CA ASN A 129 -7.52 -5.36 -7.73
C ASN A 129 -7.30 -5.68 -9.22
N PRO A 130 -8.30 -6.22 -9.93
CA PRO A 130 -8.14 -6.63 -11.32
C PRO A 130 -7.97 -5.44 -12.28
N ASP A 131 -8.24 -4.20 -11.84
CA ASP A 131 -7.99 -3.00 -12.64
C ASP A 131 -6.48 -2.70 -12.80
N PHE A 132 -5.62 -3.37 -12.02
CA PHE A 132 -4.16 -3.18 -11.98
C PHE A 132 -3.36 -4.47 -12.24
N ALA A 133 -4.04 -5.61 -12.48
CA ALA A 133 -3.45 -6.94 -12.63
C ALA A 133 -3.22 -7.34 -14.09
#